data_AF-A0A927QI30-F1
#
_entry.id   AF-A0A927QI30-F1
#
_cell.length_a   1.000
_cell.length_b   1.000
_cell.length_c   1.000
_cell.angle_alpha   90.00
_cell.angle_beta   90.00
_cell.angle_gamma   90.00
#
_symmetry.space_group_name_H-M   'P 1'
#
loop_
_entity.id
_entity.type
_entity.pdbx_description
1 polymer ?
#
loop_
_entity_poly.entity_id
_entity_poly.type
_entity_poly.pdbx_seq_one_letter_code
_entity_poly.pdbx_strand_id
1 'polypeptide(L)'
;MGCDHFRTDVSYLPDLQAYLADLLRSRERLMSAFAADDWARSEAMPSRGEIRRVRRLIERVEADLGDLTTEEQAQIGEAVAVVRRSRSVTLGMPRIGRPLPDVHTTRTA
;
A
#
# COMPACT_ATOMS: atom_id res chain seq x y z
N MET A 1 -18.19 4.68 -13.85
CA MET A 1 -17.30 5.81 -13.51
C MET A 1 -16.08 5.23 -12.84
N GLY A 2 -15.07 4.89 -13.64
CA GLY A 2 -13.82 4.33 -13.15
C GLY A 2 -13.03 5.43 -12.48
N CYS A 3 -12.83 5.32 -11.17
CA CYS A 3 -11.75 6.04 -10.53
C CYS A 3 -10.46 5.37 -11.02
N ASP A 4 -9.89 5.94 -12.07
CA ASP A 4 -8.51 5.77 -12.55
C ASP A 4 -7.52 6.31 -11.50
N HIS A 5 -7.75 5.96 -10.23
CA HIS A 5 -7.38 6.82 -9.11
C HIS A 5 -5.87 6.93 -9.00
N PHE A 6 -5.13 5.85 -9.19
CA PHE A 6 -3.68 5.85 -9.34
C PHE A 6 -3.30 4.56 -10.03
N ARG A 7 -2.92 4.59 -11.31
CA ARG A 7 -1.98 3.57 -11.81
C ARG A 7 -0.74 3.75 -10.94
N THR A 8 -0.58 2.89 -9.95
CA THR A 8 0.50 3.00 -8.97
C THR A 8 1.77 2.75 -9.75
N ASP A 9 2.42 3.83 -10.20
CA ASP A 9 3.64 3.72 -10.96
C ASP A 9 4.74 3.10 -10.08
N VAL A 10 5.76 2.53 -10.71
CA VAL A 10 6.82 1.76 -10.03
C VAL A 10 7.51 2.53 -8.90
N SER A 11 7.46 3.87 -8.90
CA SER A 11 8.05 4.69 -7.82
C SER A 11 7.41 4.47 -6.45
N TYR A 12 6.20 3.93 -6.39
CA TYR A 12 5.48 3.63 -5.15
C TYR A 12 5.75 2.22 -4.61
N LEU A 13 6.47 1.36 -5.32
CA LEU A 13 6.76 0.00 -4.87
C LEU A 13 7.34 -0.06 -3.44
N PRO A 14 8.32 0.81 -3.05
CA PRO A 14 8.83 0.81 -1.68
C PRO A 14 7.77 1.17 -0.64
N ASP A 15 6.87 2.11 -0.96
CA ASP A 15 5.81 2.57 -0.07
C ASP A 15 4.71 1.50 0.08
N LEU A 16 4.41 0.75 -0.99
CA LEU A 16 3.51 -0.41 -0.96
C LEU A 16 4.07 -1.54 -0.08
N GLN A 17 5.36 -1.85 -0.19
CA GLN A 17 6.02 -2.86 0.63
C GLN A 17 6.01 -2.46 2.11
N ALA A 18 6.32 -1.19 2.42
CA ALA A 18 6.24 -0.65 3.78
C ALA A 18 4.80 -0.72 4.33
N TYR A 19 3.82 -0.38 3.50
CA TYR A 19 2.41 -0.47 3.88
C TYR A 19 1.94 -1.90 4.14
N LEU A 20 2.34 -2.86 3.30
CA LEU A 20 2.06 -4.28 3.53
C LEU A 20 2.66 -4.75 4.86
N ALA A 21 3.91 -4.36 5.17
CA ALA A 21 4.54 -4.68 6.44
C ALA A 21 3.78 -4.11 7.64
N ASP A 22 3.31 -2.86 7.56
CA ASP A 22 2.48 -2.23 8.60
C ASP A 22 1.16 -2.96 8.81
N LEU A 23 0.47 -3.36 7.72
CA LEU A 23 -0.79 -4.11 7.79
C LEU A 23 -0.59 -5.47 8.48
N LEU A 24 0.46 -6.20 8.12
CA LEU A 24 0.77 -7.51 8.70
C LEU A 24 1.13 -7.36 10.18
N ARG A 25 1.96 -6.38 10.54
CA ARG A 25 2.34 -6.09 11.93
C ARG A 25 1.12 -5.71 12.78
N SER A 26 0.27 -4.84 12.26
CA SER A 26 -0.94 -4.39 12.97
C SER A 26 -1.89 -5.56 13.23
N ARG A 27 -2.03 -6.45 12.24
CA ARG A 27 -2.84 -7.66 12.38
C ARG A 27 -2.26 -8.64 13.39
N GLU A 28 -0.96 -8.90 13.36
CA GLU A 28 -0.30 -9.77 14.33
C GLU A 28 -0.53 -9.25 15.76
N ARG A 29 -0.27 -7.95 15.98
CA ARG A 29 -0.51 -7.30 17.27
C ARG A 29 -1.94 -7.46 17.77
N LEU A 30 -2.93 -7.30 16.89
CA LEU A 30 -4.35 -7.45 17.27
C LEU A 30 -4.73 -8.91 17.53
N MET A 31 -4.14 -9.87 16.81
CA MET A 31 -4.33 -11.30 17.07
C MET A 31 -3.76 -11.72 18.42
N SER A 32 -2.60 -11.19 18.80
CA SER A 32 -1.98 -11.51 20.08
C SER A 32 -2.63 -10.78 21.27
N ALA A 33 -3.16 -9.57 21.05
CA ALA A 33 -3.67 -8.71 22.12
C ALA A 33 -5.13 -8.99 22.52
N PHE A 34 -5.94 -9.60 21.65
CA PHE A 34 -7.38 -9.70 21.89
C PHE A 34 -7.92 -11.15 21.82
N ALA A 35 -8.38 -11.64 22.97
CA ALA A 35 -9.44 -12.65 23.04
C ALA A 35 -10.80 -11.95 22.79
N ALA A 36 -10.97 -11.36 21.60
CA ALA A 36 -12.22 -10.72 21.19
C ALA A 36 -13.21 -11.74 20.61
N ASP A 37 -14.51 -11.45 20.72
CA ASP A 37 -15.54 -12.15 19.97
C ASP A 37 -15.35 -11.95 18.46
N ASP A 38 -15.81 -12.91 17.66
CA ASP A 38 -15.54 -12.96 16.22
C ASP A 38 -16.00 -11.71 15.46
N TRP A 39 -17.07 -11.05 15.92
CA TRP A 39 -17.57 -9.82 15.31
C TRP A 39 -16.62 -8.62 15.52
N ALA A 40 -16.04 -8.48 16.71
CA ALA A 40 -15.07 -7.42 17.02
C ALA A 40 -13.74 -7.69 16.33
N ARG A 41 -13.40 -8.98 16.14
CA ARG A 41 -12.23 -9.42 15.38
C ARG A 41 -12.36 -9.08 13.90
N SER A 42 -13.51 -9.31 13.27
CA SER A 42 -13.73 -9.00 11.85
C SER A 42 -13.72 -7.50 11.57
N GLU A 43 -14.22 -6.68 12.49
CA GLU A 43 -14.24 -5.21 12.36
C GLU A 43 -12.88 -4.56 12.62
N ALA A 44 -12.14 -5.00 13.64
CA ALA A 44 -10.88 -4.37 14.03
C ALA A 44 -9.65 -4.87 13.24
N MET A 45 -9.72 -6.07 12.63
CA MET A 45 -8.59 -6.60 11.87
C MET A 45 -8.38 -5.82 10.57
N PRO A 46 -7.12 -5.46 10.23
CA PRO A 46 -6.78 -4.98 8.90
C PRO A 46 -7.35 -5.92 7.84
N SER A 47 -8.07 -5.36 6.86
CA SER A 47 -8.89 -6.15 5.95
C SER A 47 -8.05 -7.20 5.21
N ARG A 48 -8.44 -8.47 5.35
CA ARG A 48 -7.89 -9.57 4.53
C ARG A 48 -8.00 -9.24 3.02
N GLY A 49 -8.99 -8.46 2.63
CA GLY A 49 -9.17 -7.98 1.26
C GLY A 49 -8.09 -6.96 0.86
N GLU A 50 -7.76 -6.03 1.74
CA GLU A 50 -6.71 -5.03 1.52
C GLU A 50 -5.32 -5.67 1.42
N ILE A 51 -4.93 -6.54 2.37
CA ILE A 51 -3.65 -7.27 2.31
C ILE A 51 -3.50 -8.04 1.00
N ARG A 52 -4.56 -8.72 0.55
CA ARG A 52 -4.55 -9.44 -0.73
C ARG A 52 -4.44 -8.52 -1.94
N ARG A 53 -5.10 -7.35 -1.91
CA ARG A 53 -5.01 -6.36 -2.99
C ARG A 53 -3.59 -5.79 -3.09
N VAL A 54 -3.00 -5.39 -1.97
CA VAL A 54 -1.63 -4.84 -1.93
C VAL A 54 -0.60 -5.87 -2.37
N ARG A 55 -0.69 -7.13 -1.92
CA ARG A 55 0.20 -8.22 -2.37
C ARG A 55 0.16 -8.42 -3.88
N ARG A 56 -1.03 -8.56 -4.46
CA ARG A 56 -1.19 -8.73 -5.91
C ARG A 56 -0.65 -7.54 -6.71
N LEU A 57 -0.75 -6.34 -6.16
CA LEU A 57 -0.20 -5.15 -6.80
C LEU A 57 1.33 -5.17 -6.80
N ILE A 58 1.95 -5.49 -5.66
CA ILE A 58 3.40 -5.65 -5.52
C ILE A 58 3.89 -6.74 -6.47
N GLU A 59 3.28 -7.92 -6.43
CA GLU A 59 3.65 -9.07 -7.28
C GLU A 59 3.59 -8.72 -8.78
N ARG A 60 2.57 -7.97 -9.20
CA ARG A 60 2.47 -7.51 -10.60
C ARG A 60 3.59 -6.56 -10.96
N VAL A 61 3.87 -5.56 -10.13
CA VAL A 61 4.92 -4.57 -10.41
C VAL A 61 6.31 -5.22 -10.40
N GLU A 62 6.55 -6.16 -9.49
CA GLU A 62 7.80 -6.92 -9.45
C GLU A 62 7.97 -7.83 -10.66
N ALA A 63 6.89 -8.47 -11.14
CA ALA A 63 6.90 -9.25 -12.37
C ALA A 63 7.17 -8.37 -13.60
N ASP A 64 6.46 -7.24 -13.73
CA ASP A 64 6.63 -6.28 -14.83
C ASP A 64 8.08 -5.74 -14.86
N LEU A 65 8.74 -5.57 -13.70
CA LEU A 65 10.14 -5.19 -13.60
C LEU A 65 11.10 -6.34 -13.94
N GLY A 66 10.76 -7.57 -13.52
CA GLY A 66 11.57 -8.76 -13.77
C GLY A 66 11.64 -9.16 -15.23
N ASP A 67 10.63 -8.79 -16.03
CA ASP A 67 10.60 -8.99 -17.48
C ASP A 67 11.52 -8.04 -18.26
N LEU A 68 12.07 -7.02 -17.59
CA LEU A 68 12.97 -6.03 -18.20
C LEU A 68 14.44 -6.46 -18.13
N THR A 69 15.24 -5.97 -19.07
CA THR A 69 16.70 -6.10 -19.04
C THR A 69 17.31 -5.35 -17.87
N THR A 70 18.53 -5.71 -17.47
CA THR A 70 19.26 -5.05 -16.38
C THR A 70 19.43 -3.55 -16.64
N GLU A 71 19.67 -3.17 -17.90
CA GLU A 71 19.83 -1.78 -18.34
C GLU A 71 18.52 -0.99 -18.18
N GLU A 72 17.39 -1.57 -18.60
CA GLU A 72 16.06 -0.97 -18.44
C GLU A 72 15.67 -0.82 -16.96
N GLN A 73 15.95 -1.85 -16.14
CA GLN A 73 15.73 -1.79 -14.70
C GLN A 73 16.56 -0.67 -14.05
N ALA A 74 17.82 -0.51 -14.46
CA ALA A 74 18.68 0.56 -13.96
C ALA A 74 18.13 1.95 -14.33
N GLN A 75 17.72 2.14 -15.59
CA GLN A 75 17.13 3.40 -16.05
C GLN A 75 15.84 3.75 -15.30
N ILE A 76 14.96 2.77 -15.07
CA ILE A 76 13.76 2.96 -14.27
C ILE A 76 14.12 3.31 -12.82
N GLY A 77 15.13 2.66 -12.24
CA GLY A 77 15.64 2.95 -10.90
C GLY A 77 16.08 4.41 -10.75
N GLU A 78 16.80 4.96 -11.73
CA GLU A 78 17.19 6.37 -11.76
C GLU A 78 15.98 7.30 -11.84
N ALA A 79 15.03 7.01 -12.74
CA ALA A 79 13.80 7.79 -12.87
C ALA A 79 12.97 7.79 -11.57
N VAL A 80 12.85 6.62 -10.92
CA VAL A 80 12.20 6.48 -9.61
C VAL A 80 12.91 7.33 -8.56
N ALA A 81 14.24 7.32 -8.52
CA ALA A 81 15.01 8.12 -7.56
C ALA A 81 14.77 9.63 -7.75
N VAL A 82 14.65 10.09 -9.00
CA VAL A 82 14.32 11.49 -9.31
C VAL A 82 12.91 11.85 -8.82
N VAL A 83 11.90 11.03 -9.17
CA VAL A 83 10.50 11.28 -8.77
C VAL A 83 10.32 11.25 -7.24
N ARG A 84 10.96 10.30 -6.56
CA ARG A 84 10.86 10.22 -5.09
C ARG A 84 11.58 11.41 -4.42
N ARG A 85 12.70 11.87 -4.98
CA ARG A 85 13.38 13.08 -4.51
C ARG A 85 12.53 14.33 -4.69
N SER A 86 11.78 14.48 -5.78
CA SER A 86 10.87 15.61 -5.93
C SER A 86 9.70 15.56 -4.95
N ARG A 87 9.23 14.36 -4.56
CA ARG A 87 8.18 14.18 -3.53
C ARG A 87 8.65 14.50 -2.10
N SER A 88 9.95 14.42 -1.81
CA SER A 88 10.47 14.78 -0.49
C SER A 88 10.59 16.30 -0.30
N VAL A 89 10.65 17.08 -1.38
CA VAL A 89 10.64 18.55 -1.31
C VAL A 89 9.21 19.03 -1.05
N THR A 90 9.00 19.65 0.11
CA THR A 90 7.70 20.19 0.51
C THR A 90 7.45 21.53 -0.20
N LEU A 91 7.21 21.52 -1.51
CA LEU A 91 6.79 22.69 -2.28
C LEU A 91 5.26 22.85 -2.24
N GLY A 92 4.63 22.81 -1.06
CA GLY A 92 3.17 23.01 -0.92
C GLY A 92 2.28 22.08 -1.76
N MET A 93 2.85 21.06 -2.41
CA MET A 93 2.13 20.13 -3.27
C MET A 93 1.33 19.16 -2.39
N PRO A 94 0.04 18.90 -2.71
CA PRO A 94 -0.76 17.96 -1.95
C PRO A 94 -0.09 16.60 -2.00
N ARG A 95 0.27 16.08 -0.82
CA ARG A 95 0.70 14.69 -0.68
C ARG A 95 -0.49 13.84 -1.10
N ILE A 96 -0.33 13.04 -2.15
CA ILE A 96 -1.28 11.96 -2.45
C ILE A 96 -1.26 11.09 -1.19
N GLY A 97 -2.30 11.24 -0.37
CA GLY A 97 -2.40 10.60 0.93
C GLY A 97 -2.42 9.08 0.75
N ARG A 98 -1.74 8.39 1.67
CA ARG A 98 -1.99 6.97 1.93
C ARG A 98 -3.51 6.79 2.00
N PRO A 99 -4.14 5.83 1.31
CA PRO A 99 -5.54 5.53 1.57
C PRO A 99 -5.67 5.30 3.08
N LEU A 100 -6.50 6.11 3.74
CA LEU A 100 -6.82 5.84 5.13
C LEU A 100 -7.42 4.44 5.18
N PRO A 101 -7.04 3.60 6.16
CA PRO A 101 -7.70 2.31 6.33
C PRO A 101 -9.21 2.56 6.39
N ASP A 102 -9.99 1.73 5.70
CA ASP A 102 -11.45 1.78 5.70
C ASP A 102 -11.96 1.69 7.16
N VAL A 103 -12.16 2.83 7.82
CA VAL A 103 -12.81 2.89 9.12
C VAL A 103 -14.30 2.82 8.84
N HIS A 104 -14.86 1.60 8.81
CA HIS A 104 -16.30 1.39 8.72
C HIS A 104 -16.96 1.91 10.01
N THR A 105 -17.29 3.19 10.05
CA THR A 105 -18.12 3.80 11.11
C THR A 105 -19.58 3.51 10.81
N THR A 106 -20.00 2.27 11.04
CA THR A 106 -21.44 1.95 11.01
C THR A 106 -22.02 2.37 12.36
N ARG A 107 -22.56 3.59 12.38
CA ARG A 107 -23.34 4.14 13.48
C ARG A 107 -24.67 3.40 13.56
N THR A 108 -24.93 2.77 14.70
CA THR A 108 -26.17 2.11 15.08
C THR A 108 -27.37 3.07 15.07
N ALA A 109 -28.51 2.56 14.65
CA ALA A 109 -29.85 2.93 15.12
C ALA A 109 -30.69 1.65 15.22
#